data_AF-A0A6G4CX29-F1
#
_entry.id   AF-A0A6G4CX29-F1
#
_cell.length_a   1.000
_cell.length_b   1.000
_cell.length_c   1.000
_cell.angle_alpha   90.00
_cell.angle_beta   90.00
_cell.angle_gamma   90.00
#
_symmetry.space_group_name_H-M   'P 1'
#
loop_
_entity.id
_entity.type
_entity.pdbx_description
1 polymer ?
#
loop_
_entity_poly.entity_id
_entity_poly.type
_entity_poly.pdbx_seq_one_letter_code
_entity_poly.pdbx_strand_id
1 'polypeptide(L)'
;MAKDFPNSEIIFDAPSSKANNNRTNRAIKKYNLGNIELKLAIKNLKTLQEFSPYIEVNDYFGFFEKINRKKEWGIINNIQMTLNDLLHISNFYHIRFKN
;
A
#
# COMPACT_ATOMS: atom_id res chain seq x y z
N MET A 1 7.49 -10.25 -14.27
CA MET A 1 6.31 -9.35 -14.16
C MET A 1 6.23 -8.40 -15.34
N ALA A 2 6.99 -7.30 -15.42
CA ALA A 2 6.84 -6.36 -16.53
C ALA A 2 7.05 -6.98 -17.92
N LYS A 3 8.06 -7.86 -18.05
CA LYS A 3 8.32 -8.65 -19.28
C LYS A 3 7.17 -9.60 -19.64
N ASP A 4 6.55 -10.20 -18.63
CA ASP A 4 5.54 -11.27 -18.81
C ASP A 4 4.13 -10.70 -18.94
N PHE A 5 3.91 -9.50 -18.41
CA PHE A 5 2.64 -8.78 -18.36
C PHE A 5 2.84 -7.32 -18.83
N PRO A 6 3.26 -7.13 -20.10
CA PRO A 6 3.51 -5.80 -20.65
C PRO A 6 2.25 -4.93 -20.60
N ASN A 7 2.39 -3.66 -20.24
CA ASN A 7 1.29 -2.69 -20.09
C ASN A 7 0.20 -3.06 -19.08
N SER A 8 0.36 -4.16 -18.33
CA SER A 8 -0.62 -4.58 -17.34
C SER A 8 -0.53 -3.71 -16.09
N GLU A 9 -1.64 -3.65 -15.37
CA GLU A 9 -1.79 -2.85 -14.16
C GLU A 9 -2.05 -3.74 -12.95
N ILE A 10 -1.51 -3.33 -11.80
CA ILE A 10 -1.76 -4.00 -10.53
C ILE A 10 -2.05 -2.96 -9.45
N ILE A 11 -3.05 -3.26 -8.63
CA ILE A 11 -3.37 -2.52 -7.42
C ILE A 11 -3.06 -3.43 -6.23
N PHE A 12 -2.27 -2.93 -5.29
CA PHE A 12 -1.93 -3.67 -4.08
C PHE A 12 -1.84 -2.73 -2.88
N ASP A 13 -2.18 -3.24 -1.70
CA ASP A 13 -1.96 -2.52 -0.45
C ASP A 13 -0.50 -2.67 -0.03
N ALA A 14 0.09 -1.59 0.46
CA ALA A 14 1.41 -1.68 1.07
C ALA A 14 1.59 -0.66 2.19
N PRO A 15 2.34 -1.02 3.25
CA PRO A 15 2.63 -0.11 4.34
C PRO A 15 3.48 1.07 3.86
N SER A 16 3.05 2.26 4.28
CA SER A 16 3.62 3.56 3.91
C SER A 16 4.90 3.94 4.67
N SER A 17 5.31 3.17 5.69
CA SER A 17 6.36 3.60 6.61
C SER A 17 7.28 2.49 7.11
N LYS A 18 8.53 2.86 7.41
CA LYS A 18 9.52 1.96 8.03
C LYS A 18 9.05 1.45 9.41
N ALA A 19 8.30 2.28 10.14
CA ALA A 19 7.70 1.87 11.42
C ALA A 19 6.68 0.75 11.24
N ASN A 20 5.83 0.84 10.20
CA ASN A 20 4.87 -0.19 9.84
C ASN A 20 5.57 -1.47 9.37
N ASN A 21 6.68 -1.36 8.64
CA ASN A 21 7.49 -2.53 8.27
C ASN A 21 8.07 -3.24 9.49
N ASN A 22 8.64 -2.50 10.44
CA ASN A 22 9.18 -3.07 11.67
C ASN A 22 8.09 -3.75 12.50
N ARG A 23 6.87 -3.18 12.54
CA ARG A 23 5.72 -3.81 13.19
C ARG A 23 5.32 -5.11 12.48
N THR A 24 5.26 -5.09 11.15
CA THR A 24 4.92 -6.26 10.33
C THR A 24 5.94 -7.37 10.48
N ASN A 25 7.24 -7.05 10.39
CA ASN A 25 8.32 -8.02 10.61
C ASN A 25 8.32 -8.60 12.03
N ARG A 26 7.98 -7.80 13.05
CA ARG A 26 7.77 -8.31 14.41
C ARG A 26 6.59 -9.30 14.47
N ALA A 27 5.49 -9.02 13.77
CA ALA A 27 4.35 -9.94 13.71
C ALA A 27 4.71 -11.24 12.97
N ILE A 28 5.39 -11.18 11.83
CA ILE A 28 5.86 -12.35 11.08
C ILE A 28 6.73 -13.26 11.97
N LYS A 29 7.69 -12.68 12.70
CA LYS A 29 8.52 -13.41 13.66
C LYS A 29 7.70 -14.00 14.80
N LYS A 30 6.79 -13.22 15.39
CA LYS A 30 5.95 -13.65 16.52
C LYS A 30 5.06 -14.86 16.16
N TYR A 31 4.50 -14.85 14.96
CA TYR A 31 3.56 -15.88 14.51
C TYR A 31 4.21 -16.99 13.67
N ASN A 32 5.55 -17.00 13.57
CA ASN A 32 6.33 -17.99 12.81
C ASN A 32 5.81 -18.21 11.38
N LEU A 33 5.50 -17.12 10.66
CA LEU A 33 4.95 -17.17 9.29
C LEU A 33 6.04 -17.45 8.23
N GLY A 34 7.02 -18.30 8.57
CA GLY A 34 8.17 -18.64 7.73
C GLY A 34 9.28 -17.58 7.73
N ASN A 35 10.25 -17.77 6.83
CA ASN A 35 11.43 -16.91 6.67
C ASN A 35 11.16 -15.74 5.72
N ILE A 36 10.09 -14.98 6.00
CA ILE A 36 9.69 -13.83 5.18
C ILE A 36 10.09 -12.54 5.90
N GLU A 37 10.69 -11.61 5.17
CA GLU A 37 11.02 -10.28 5.67
C GLU A 37 10.48 -9.21 4.72
N LEU A 38 9.64 -8.33 5.26
CA LEU A 38 9.20 -7.14 4.55
C LEU A 38 10.34 -6.11 4.55
N LYS A 39 11.09 -6.07 3.43
CA LYS A 39 12.24 -5.17 3.25
C LYS A 39 11.86 -3.79 2.72
N LEU A 40 10.78 -3.70 1.95
CA LEU A 40 10.42 -2.46 1.26
C LEU A 40 9.33 -1.71 2.04
N ALA A 41 9.65 -0.51 2.51
CA ALA A 41 8.64 0.46 2.91
C ALA A 41 8.50 1.41 1.74
N ILE A 42 7.33 1.47 1.11
CA ILE A 42 7.12 2.43 0.04
C ILE A 42 6.85 3.77 0.73
N LYS A 43 7.91 4.56 0.87
CA LYS A 43 7.86 5.84 1.59
C LYS A 43 7.18 6.93 0.79
N ASN A 44 7.28 6.85 -0.54
CA ASN A 44 6.64 7.74 -1.48
C ASN A 44 6.57 7.09 -2.87
N LEU A 45 5.73 7.66 -3.73
CA LEU A 45 5.55 7.30 -5.14
C LEU A 45 6.89 7.11 -5.89
N LYS A 46 7.84 8.00 -5.64
CA LYS A 46 9.15 8.02 -6.31
C LYS A 46 10.00 6.79 -5.99
N THR A 47 9.87 6.25 -4.77
CA THR A 47 10.64 5.07 -4.32
C THR A 47 10.34 3.82 -5.18
N LEU A 48 9.10 3.68 -5.68
CA LEU A 48 8.73 2.55 -6.56
C LEU A 48 9.32 2.70 -7.97
N GLN A 49 9.35 3.92 -8.51
CA GLN A 49 9.94 4.19 -9.82
C GLN A 49 11.47 4.09 -9.79
N GLU A 50 12.10 4.46 -8.67
CA GLU A 50 13.54 4.26 -8.44
C GLU A 50 13.91 2.78 -8.35
N PHE A 51 12.99 1.92 -7.88
CA PHE A 51 13.24 0.49 -7.77
C PHE A 51 13.33 -0.22 -9.12
N SER A 52 12.56 0.23 -10.11
CA SER A 52 12.61 -0.36 -11.45
C SER A 52 12.19 0.65 -12.52
N PRO A 53 12.99 0.80 -13.59
CA PRO A 53 12.61 1.66 -14.71
C PRO A 53 11.43 1.09 -15.51
N TYR A 54 10.99 -0.14 -15.24
CA TYR A 54 9.85 -0.79 -15.88
C TYR A 54 8.54 -0.63 -15.11
N ILE A 55 8.55 0.13 -14.01
CA ILE A 55 7.36 0.41 -13.21
C ILE A 55 7.01 1.88 -13.35
N GLU A 56 5.76 2.15 -13.68
CA GLU A 56 5.13 3.46 -13.60
C GLU A 56 4.10 3.43 -12.49
N VAL A 57 4.01 4.48 -11.67
CA VAL A 57 2.97 4.58 -10.66
C VAL A 57 1.87 5.46 -11.22
N ASN A 58 0.71 4.88 -11.44
CA ASN A 58 -0.46 5.57 -11.97
C ASN A 58 -1.18 6.33 -10.87
N ASP A 59 -1.30 5.73 -9.68
CA ASP A 59 -2.06 6.31 -8.58
C ASP A 59 -1.54 5.83 -7.20
N TYR A 60 -1.82 6.64 -6.18
CA TYR A 60 -1.57 6.36 -4.77
C TYR A 60 -2.62 7.06 -3.93
N PHE A 61 -3.40 6.28 -3.19
CA PHE A 61 -4.54 6.79 -2.43
C PHE A 61 -4.73 6.00 -1.14
N GLY A 62 -5.34 6.66 -0.15
CA GLY A 62 -5.72 6.06 1.12
C GLY A 62 -6.73 4.92 0.94
N PHE A 63 -6.70 3.94 1.84
CA PHE A 63 -7.56 2.75 1.76
C PHE A 63 -9.05 3.09 1.60
N PHE A 64 -9.53 4.14 2.27
CA PHE A 64 -10.92 4.57 2.24
C PHE A 64 -11.16 5.83 1.38
N GLU A 65 -10.13 6.37 0.74
CA GLU A 65 -10.19 7.66 0.06
C GLU A 65 -11.23 7.69 -1.06
N LYS A 66 -11.35 6.58 -1.79
CA LYS A 66 -12.32 6.42 -2.90
C LYS A 66 -13.67 5.83 -2.48
N ILE A 67 -13.88 5.59 -1.18
CA ILE A 67 -15.12 5.00 -0.67
C ILE A 67 -16.12 6.12 -0.31
N ASN A 68 -17.27 6.09 -0.98
CA ASN A 68 -18.38 6.97 -0.65
C ASN A 68 -18.94 6.64 0.73
N ARG A 69 -18.71 7.53 1.69
CA ARG A 69 -19.12 7.36 3.09
C ARG A 69 -20.64 7.43 3.21
N LYS A 70 -21.24 6.41 3.81
CA LYS A 70 -22.67 6.37 4.07
C LYS A 70 -22.98 6.78 5.50
N LYS A 71 -24.05 7.57 5.69
CA LYS A 71 -24.51 7.99 7.02
C LYS A 71 -24.87 6.81 7.92
N GLU A 72 -25.40 5.73 7.33
CA GLU A 72 -25.79 4.50 8.02
C GLU A 72 -24.64 3.75 8.70
N TRP A 73 -23.39 4.01 8.32
CA TRP A 73 -22.22 3.38 8.94
C TRP A 73 -21.86 3.99 10.29
N GLY A 74 -22.47 5.10 10.68
CA GLY A 74 -22.25 5.76 11.96
C GLY A 74 -21.00 6.65 11.99
N ILE A 75 -21.04 7.66 12.88
CA ILE A 75 -20.02 8.70 12.98
C ILE A 75 -18.65 8.14 13.37
N ILE A 76 -18.60 7.17 14.29
CA ILE A 76 -17.35 6.58 14.77
C ILE A 76 -16.58 5.90 13.63
N ASN A 77 -17.27 5.11 12.80
CA ASN A 77 -16.65 4.43 11.66
C ASN A 77 -16.11 5.43 10.63
N ASN A 78 -16.89 6.48 10.34
CA ASN A 78 -16.44 7.55 9.43
C ASN A 78 -15.18 8.28 9.97
N ILE A 79 -15.09 8.49 11.29
CA ILE A 79 -13.88 9.06 11.92
C ILE A 79 -12.71 8.09 11.79
N GLN A 80 -12.89 6.80 12.09
CA GLN A 80 -11.83 5.80 11.97
C GLN A 80 -11.29 5.68 10.54
N MET A 81 -12.17 5.68 9.54
CA MET A 81 -11.80 5.67 8.13
C MET A 81 -10.98 6.93 7.78
N THR A 82 -11.43 8.11 8.23
CA THR A 82 -10.70 9.37 8.02
C THR A 82 -9.31 9.33 8.64
N LEU A 83 -9.19 8.81 9.86
CA LEU A 83 -7.90 8.70 10.55
C LEU A 83 -6.98 7.69 9.86
N ASN A 84 -7.52 6.62 9.30
CA ASN A 84 -6.73 5.66 8.53
C ASN A 84 -6.08 6.32 7.31
N ASP A 85 -6.87 7.04 6.52
CA ASP A 85 -6.39 7.75 5.33
C ASP A 85 -5.40 8.86 5.70
N LEU A 86 -5.74 9.69 6.71
CA LEU A 86 -4.90 10.81 7.17
C LEU A 86 -3.53 10.35 7.71
N LEU A 87 -3.52 9.25 8.46
CA LEU A 87 -2.29 8.68 9.02
C LEU A 87 -1.58 7.74 8.06
N HIS A 88 -2.10 7.58 6.83
CA HIS A 88 -1.55 6.69 5.81
C HIS A 88 -1.32 5.27 6.37
N ILE A 89 -2.23 4.75 7.21
CA ILE A 89 -2.04 3.45 7.87
C ILE A 89 -1.95 2.35 6.82
N SER A 90 -2.87 2.39 5.87
CA SER A 90 -2.90 1.54 4.69
C SER A 90 -3.18 2.40 3.46
N ASN A 91 -2.36 2.24 2.42
CA ASN A 91 -2.57 2.89 1.14
C ASN A 91 -2.53 1.85 0.03
N PHE A 92 -3.24 2.15 -1.04
CA PHE A 92 -3.16 1.40 -2.28
C PHE A 92 -2.16 2.03 -3.23
N TYR A 93 -1.37 1.18 -3.86
CA TYR A 93 -0.49 1.54 -4.97
C TYR A 93 -1.08 0.96 -6.23
N HIS A 94 -1.31 1.83 -7.21
CA HIS A 94 -1.69 1.44 -8.55
C HIS A 94 -0.50 1.66 -9.47
N ILE A 95 0.08 0.57 -9.96
CA ILE A 95 1.21 0.63 -10.87
C ILE A 95 0.86 0.02 -12.22
N ARG A 96 1.57 0.47 -13.24
CA ARG A 96 1.59 -0.09 -14.58
C ARG A 96 2.99 -0.58 -14.91
N PHE A 97 3.05 -1.73 -15.59
CA PHE A 97 4.30 -2.22 -16.14
C PHE A 97 4.58 -1.57 -17.50
N LYS A 98 5.72 -0.87 -17.59
CA LYS A 98 6.22 -0.30 -18.83
C LYS A 98 6.92 -1.37 -19.67
N ASN A 99 6.79 -1.24 -20.99
CA ASN A 99 7.55 -2.02 -21.96
C ASN A 99 9.03 -1.62 -21.98
#